data_AF-A0A1M6PDZ1-F1
#
_entry.id   AF-A0A1M6PDZ1-F1
#
_cell.length_a   1.000
_cell.length_b   1.000
_cell.length_c   1.000
_cell.angle_alpha   90.00
_cell.angle_beta   90.00
_cell.angle_gamma   90.00
#
_symmetry.space_group_name_H-M   'P 1'
#
loop_
_entity.id
_entity.type
_entity.pdbx_description
1 polymer ?
#
loop_
_entity_poly.entity_id
_entity_poly.type
_entity_poly.pdbx_seq_one_letter_code
_entity_poly.pdbx_strand_id
1 'polypeptide(L)' 'MQQKILTSLLAFALVSLLGNAQDLYPKNESVDIQNYVFGLSLNDENNEIKGEAEITVSFVAEV' A
#
# COMPACT_ATOMS: atom_id res chain seq x y z
N MET A 1 -13.04 -30.93 24.87
CA MET A 1 -13.30 -30.30 23.55
C MET A 1 -13.06 -28.79 23.59
N GLN A 2 -13.56 -28.07 24.59
CA GLN A 2 -13.42 -26.61 24.68
C GLN A 2 -11.98 -26.08 24.83
N GLN A 3 -11.12 -26.78 25.58
CA GLN A 3 -9.73 -26.36 25.76
C GLN A 3 -8.93 -26.37 24.46
N LYS A 4 -9.21 -27.33 23.55
CA LYS A 4 -8.58 -27.40 22.23
C LYS A 4 -9.00 -26.23 21.32
N ILE A 5 -10.26 -25.81 21.44
CA ILE A 5 -10.80 -24.65 20.71
C ILE A 5 -10.15 -23.37 21.22
N LEU A 6 -10.05 -23.22 22.55
CA LEU A 6 -9.42 -22.06 23.16
C LEU A 6 -7.93 -21.93 22.79
N THR A 7 -7.20 -23.04 22.82
CA THR A 7 -5.78 -23.06 22.38
C THR A 7 -5.65 -22.76 20.88
N SER A 8 -6.60 -23.21 20.05
CA SER A 8 -6.59 -22.93 18.61
C SER A 8 -6.89 -21.45 18.32
N LEU A 9 -7.82 -20.84 19.06
CA LEU A 9 -8.11 -19.40 18.94
C LEU A 9 -6.92 -18.55 19.38
N LEU A 10 -6.29 -18.92 20.49
CA LEU A 10 -5.12 -18.21 21.01
C LEU A 10 -3.93 -18.31 20.05
N ALA A 11 -3.69 -19.48 19.46
CA ALA A 11 -2.67 -19.65 18.44
C ALA A 11 -2.95 -18.81 17.19
N PHE A 12 -4.20 -18.76 16.73
CA PHE A 12 -4.60 -17.93 15.60
C PHE A 12 -4.40 -16.43 15.87
N ALA A 13 -4.81 -15.96 17.06
CA ALA A 13 -4.64 -14.57 17.48
C ALA A 13 -3.17 -14.17 17.63
N LEU A 14 -2.29 -15.10 18.03
CA LEU A 14 -0.86 -14.81 18.13
C LEU A 14 -0.21 -14.71 16.74
N VAL A 15 -0.62 -15.54 15.78
CA VAL A 15 -0.10 -15.51 14.41
C VAL A 15 -0.58 -14.26 13.65
N SER A 16 -1.80 -13.78 13.90
CA SER A 16 -2.31 -12.56 13.26
C SER A 16 -1.58 -11.29 13.67
N LEU A 17 -0.95 -11.25 14.86
CA LEU A 17 -0.15 -10.11 15.33
C LEU A 17 1.25 -10.04 14.69
N LEU A 18 1.73 -11.12 14.08
CA LEU A 18 3.06 -11.20 13.46
C LEU A 18 3.07 -10.82 11.97
N GLY A 19 1.89 -10.63 11.38
CA GLY A 19 1.74 -10.24 9.98
C GLY A 19 2.07 -8.76 9.75
N ASN A 20 3.34 -8.45 9.49
CA ASN A 20 3.72 -7.15 8.94
C ASN A 20 3.49 -7.19 7.42
N ALA A 21 2.24 -7.02 6.99
CA ALA A 21 1.85 -6.96 5.58
C ALA A 21 1.97 -5.54 5.00
N GLN A 22 2.61 -4.61 5.70
CA GLN A 22 2.90 -3.31 5.14
C GLN A 22 4.04 -3.47 4.14
N ASP A 23 3.70 -3.34 2.87
CA ASP A 23 4.69 -3.12 1.82
C ASP A 23 5.42 -1.81 2.17
N LEU A 24 6.62 -1.96 2.72
CA LEU A 24 7.47 -0.83 3.05
C LEU A 24 8.03 -0.32 1.74
N TYR A 25 7.47 0.78 1.25
CA TYR A 25 8.03 1.53 0.14
C TYR A 25 8.98 2.60 0.71
N PRO A 26 10.29 2.29 0.89
CA PRO A 26 11.22 3.25 1.46
C PRO A 26 11.29 4.48 0.57
N LYS A 27 11.31 5.66 1.18
CA LYS A 27 11.53 6.92 0.47
C LYS A 27 12.88 6.84 -0.25
N ASN A 28 12.91 7.18 -1.54
CA ASN A 28 14.15 7.35 -2.26
C ASN A 28 14.71 8.74 -1.96
N GLU A 29 15.80 8.82 -1.19
CA GLU A 29 16.39 10.10 -0.76
C GLU A 29 17.05 10.88 -1.91
N SER A 30 17.36 10.23 -3.04
CA SER A 30 17.86 10.88 -4.25
C SER A 30 16.75 11.51 -5.11
N VAL A 31 15.49 11.38 -4.68
CA VAL A 31 14.31 11.79 -5.43
C VAL A 31 13.42 12.67 -4.56
N ASP A 32 13.20 13.91 -5.01
CA ASP A 32 12.30 14.84 -4.37
C ASP A 32 11.05 15.06 -5.22
N ILE A 33 9.92 14.51 -4.78
CA ILE A 33 8.66 14.64 -5.49
C ILE A 33 8.02 15.99 -5.18
N GLN A 34 7.84 16.82 -6.22
CA GLN A 34 7.33 18.19 -6.07
C GLN A 34 5.80 18.25 -6.19
N ASN A 35 5.21 17.45 -7.07
CA ASN A 35 3.79 17.55 -7.39
C ASN A 35 3.23 16.26 -7.98
N TYR A 36 1.94 16.04 -7.74
CA TYR A 36 1.15 14.99 -8.35
C TYR A 36 -0.11 15.58 -8.95
N VAL A 37 -0.40 15.24 -10.21
CA VAL A 37 -1.69 15.50 -10.85
C VAL A 37 -2.25 14.17 -11.33
N PHE A 38 -3.49 13.87 -10.93
CA PHE A 38 -4.20 12.65 -11.33
C PHE A 38 -5.41 13.01 -12.18
N GLY A 39 -5.46 12.47 -13.40
CA GLY A 39 -6.63 12.48 -14.24
C GLY A 39 -7.35 11.14 -14.10
N LEU A 40 -8.59 11.15 -13.63
CA LEU A 40 -9.41 9.94 -13.52
C LEU A 40 -10.68 10.09 -14.36
N SER A 41 -10.93 9.10 -15.19
CA SER A 41 -12.16 8.96 -15.98
C SER A 41 -12.89 7.70 -15.53
N LEU A 42 -14.15 7.83 -15.15
CA LEU A 42 -15.02 6.73 -14.78
C LEU A 42 -16.12 6.59 -15.83
N ASN A 43 -16.43 5.37 -16.21
CA ASN A 43 -17.50 5.06 -17.15
C ASN A 43 -18.39 3.95 -16.58
N ASP A 44 -19.64 4.30 -16.25
CA ASP A 44 -20.62 3.38 -15.66
C ASP A 44 -21.22 2.40 -16.69
N GLU A 45 -21.17 2.74 -17.99
CA GLU A 45 -21.68 1.87 -19.06
C GLU A 45 -20.84 0.60 -19.18
N ASN A 46 -19.51 0.74 -19.02
CA ASN A 46 -18.58 -0.38 -19.12
C ASN A 46 -17.91 -0.77 -17.78
N ASN A 47 -18.22 -0.06 -16.69
CA ASN A 47 -17.62 -0.24 -15.36
C ASN A 47 -16.09 -0.11 -15.35
N GLU A 48 -15.53 0.73 -16.21
CA GLU A 48 -14.08 0.98 -16.27
C GLU A 48 -13.70 2.27 -15.54
N ILE A 49 -12.57 2.22 -14.86
CA ILE A 49 -11.85 3.39 -14.37
C ILE A 49 -10.54 3.48 -15.14
N LYS A 50 -10.30 4.62 -15.79
CA LYS A 50 -9.05 4.94 -16.47
C LYS A 50 -8.35 6.04 -15.69
N GLY A 51 -7.05 5.89 -15.50
CA GLY A 51 -6.24 6.86 -14.77
C GLY A 51 -5.00 7.23 -15.56
N GLU A 52 -4.66 8.50 -15.50
CA GLU A 52 -3.35 9.03 -15.87
C GLU A 52 -2.77 9.80 -14.67
N ALA A 53 -1.46 9.78 -14.56
CA ALA A 53 -0.74 10.49 -13.52
C ALA A 53 0.44 11.25 -14.14
N GLU A 54 0.53 12.54 -13.81
CA GLU A 54 1.72 13.33 -14.05
C GLU A 54 2.40 13.58 -12.70
N ILE A 55 3.69 13.25 -12.62
CA ILE A 55 4.49 13.37 -11.40
C ILE A 55 5.65 14.29 -11.72
N THR A 56 5.74 15.43 -11.03
CA THR A 56 6.88 16.33 -11.14
C THR A 56 7.95 15.91 -10.15
N VAL A 57 9.12 15.54 -10.66
CA VAL A 57 10.22 14.97 -9.89
C VAL A 57 11.48 15.82 -10.04
N SER A 58 12.12 16.15 -8.91
CA SER A 58 13.47 16.69 -8.89
C SER A 58 14.46 15.60 -8.47
N PHE A 59 15.50 15.37 -9.27
CA PHE A 59 16.55 14.42 -8.94
C PHE A 59 17.67 15.15 -8.18
N VAL A 60 17.94 14.70 -6.95
CA VAL A 60 18.97 15.28 -6.08
C VAL A 60 20.21 14.40 -6.17
N ALA A 61 21.37 14.99 -6.43
CA ALA A 61 22.64 14.27 -6.35
C ALA A 61 22.88 13.81 -4.90
N GLU A 62 23.37 12.58 -4.70
CA GLU A 62 23.85 12.15 -3.38
C GLU A 62 24.90 13.15 -2.86
N VAL A 63 24.73 13.57 -1.59
CA VAL A 63 25.68 14.44 -0.88
C VAL A 63 26.83 13.61 -0.32
#